data_AF-A0A7Y2PGW8-F1
#
_entry.id   AF-A0A7Y2PGW8-F1
#
_cell.length_a   1.000
_cell.length_b   1.000
_cell.length_c   1.000
_cell.angle_alpha   90.00
_cell.angle_beta   90.00
_cell.angle_gamma   90.00
#
_symmetry.space_group_name_H-M   'P 1'
#
loop_
_entity.id
_entity.type
_entity.pdbx_description
1 polymer ?
#
loop_
_entity_poly.entity_id
_entity_poly.type
_entity_poly.pdbx_seq_one_letter_code
_entity_poly.pdbx_strand_id
1 'polypeptide(L)' 'MVENSELRKAGLKVTLPRVKILQMLDSAEQRHMSAEDVYKALMQAGEDVGLATVYRVLTQFESAGLV' A
#
# COMPACT_ATOMS: atom_id res chain seq x y z
N MET A 1 -13.21 -4.02 1.16
CA MET A 1 -13.98 -4.32 -0.09
C MET A 1 -13.77 -3.23 -1.13
N VAL A 2 -13.68 -1.96 -0.68
CA VAL A 2 -13.41 -0.79 -1.53
C VAL A 2 -12.01 -0.87 -2.16
N GLU A 3 -11.01 -1.27 -1.39
CA GLU A 3 -9.60 -1.39 -1.81
C GLU A 3 -9.42 -2.43 -2.92
N ASN A 4 -10.15 -3.55 -2.85
CA ASN A 4 -10.18 -4.55 -3.91
C ASN A 4 -10.76 -3.99 -5.21
N SER A 5 -11.75 -3.09 -5.11
CA SER A 5 -12.33 -2.42 -6.27
C SER A 5 -11.34 -1.43 -6.87
N GLU A 6 -10.70 -0.59 -6.05
CA GLU A 6 -9.71 0.39 -6.53
C GLU A 6 -8.52 -0.29 -7.21
N LEU A 7 -7.98 -1.37 -6.62
CA LEU A 7 -6.91 -2.15 -7.25
C LEU A 7 -7.33 -2.72 -8.61
N ARG A 8 -8.57 -3.24 -8.73
CA ARG A 8 -9.08 -3.77 -9.99
C ARG A 8 -9.28 -2.68 -11.04
N LYS A 9 -9.82 -1.52 -10.65
CA LYS A 9 -9.99 -0.36 -11.53
C LYS A 9 -8.64 0.14 -12.05
N ALA A 10 -7.62 0.10 -11.20
CA ALA A 10 -6.23 0.45 -11.52
C ALA A 10 -5.49 -0.65 -12.33
N GLY A 11 -6.15 -1.75 -12.70
CA GLY A 11 -5.54 -2.85 -13.46
C GLY A 11 -4.56 -3.72 -12.65
N LEU A 12 -4.54 -3.58 -11.33
CA LEU A 12 -3.66 -4.32 -10.43
C LEU A 12 -4.36 -5.57 -9.90
N LYS A 13 -3.68 -6.73 -10.03
CA LYS A 13 -4.13 -7.95 -9.36
C LYS A 13 -4.26 -7.71 -7.85
N VAL A 14 -5.38 -8.11 -7.27
CA VAL A 14 -5.57 -8.06 -5.82
C VAL A 14 -4.65 -9.07 -5.15
N THR A 15 -3.74 -8.58 -4.31
CA THR A 15 -2.84 -9.38 -3.47
C THR A 15 -2.86 -8.82 -2.06
N LEU A 16 -2.57 -9.66 -1.06
CA LEU A 16 -2.59 -9.23 0.34
C LEU A 16 -1.67 -8.02 0.60
N PRO A 17 -0.41 -7.98 0.13
CA PRO A 17 0.45 -6.82 0.36
C PRO A 17 -0.11 -5.52 -0.22
N ARG A 18 -0.72 -5.56 -1.41
CA ARG A 18 -1.35 -4.38 -2.02
C ARG A 18 -2.53 -3.87 -1.20
N VAL A 19 -3.39 -4.78 -0.75
CA VAL A 19 -4.53 -4.41 0.10
C VAL A 19 -4.05 -3.78 1.41
N LYS A 20 -3.07 -4.38 2.07
CA LYS A 20 -2.53 -3.87 3.35
C LYS A 20 -1.88 -2.50 3.21
N ILE A 21 -1.07 -2.29 2.17
CA ILE A 21 -0.45 -0.98 1.92
C ILE A 21 -1.51 0.07 1.59
N LEU A 22 -2.49 -0.24 0.74
CA LEU A 22 -3.55 0.70 0.39
C LEU A 22 -4.41 1.07 1.60
N GLN A 23 -4.79 0.09 2.42
CA GLN A 23 -5.52 0.31 3.67
C GLN A 23 -4.75 1.19 4.66
N MET A 24 -3.45 0.92 4.79
CA MET A 24 -2.58 1.73 5.65
C MET A 24 -2.55 3.19 5.18
N LEU A 25 -2.38 3.43 3.88
CA LEU A 25 -2.34 4.78 3.30
C LEU A 25 -3.68 5.53 3.48
N ASP A 26 -4.81 4.85 3.25
CA ASP A 26 -6.14 5.44 3.44
C ASP A 26 -6.42 5.81 4.90
N SER A 27 -5.83 5.06 5.85
CA SER A 27 -5.99 5.28 7.29
C SER A 27 -4.95 6.24 7.90
N ALA A 28 -3.92 6.62 7.16
CA ALA A 28 -2.83 7.42 7.69
C ALA A 28 -3.23 8.89 7.87
N GLU A 29 -3.05 9.42 9.08
CA GLU A 29 -3.25 10.85 9.33
C GLU A 29 -2.20 11.71 8.58
N GLN A 30 -0.98 11.18 8.41
CA GLN A 30 0.10 11.82 7.68
C GLN A 30 -0.04 11.59 6.17
N ARG A 31 -0.31 12.65 5.41
CA ARG A 31 -0.54 12.59 3.95
C ARG A 31 0.69 12.27 3.08
N HIS A 32 1.89 12.49 3.62
CA HIS A 32 3.14 12.27 2.87
C HIS A 32 4.05 11.36 3.69
N MET A 33 4.22 10.14 3.22
CA MET A 33 4.99 9.11 3.91
C MET A 33 6.08 8.59 2.99
N SER A 34 7.28 8.38 3.53
CA SER A 34 8.30 7.62 2.83
C SER A 34 7.92 6.14 2.78
N ALA A 35 8.57 5.36 1.90
CA ALA A 35 8.38 3.91 1.88
C ALA A 35 8.79 3.28 3.23
N GLU A 36 9.81 3.84 3.89
CA GLU A 36 10.26 3.44 5.22
C GLU A 36 9.22 3.74 6.29
N ASP A 37 8.48 4.84 6.19
CA ASP A 37 7.38 5.15 7.12
C ASP A 37 6.22 4.19 6.94
N VAL A 38 5.86 3.88 5.69
CA VAL A 38 4.84 2.86 5.36
C VAL A 38 5.24 1.49 5.93
N TYR A 39 6.49 1.09 5.73
CA TYR A 39 7.03 -0.15 6.28
C TYR A 39 6.98 -0.19 7.81
N LYS A 40 7.40 0.88 8.49
CA LYS A 40 7.34 0.97 9.96
C LYS A 40 5.91 0.86 10.47
N ALA A 41 4.95 1.53 9.84
CA ALA A 41 3.55 1.47 10.23
C ALA A 41 2.97 0.05 10.06
N LEU A 42 3.30 -0.63 8.96
CA LEU A 42 2.88 -2.03 8.73
C LEU A 42 3.48 -2.98 9.78
N MET A 43 4.77 -2.82 10.11
CA MET A 43 5.39 -3.59 11.19
C MET A 43 4.72 -3.33 12.55
N GLN A 44 4.39 -2.07 12.87
CA GLN A 44 3.70 -1.72 14.11
C GLN A 44 2.29 -2.31 14.18
N ALA A 45 1.63 -2.48 13.02
CA ALA A 45 0.35 -3.16 12.90
C ALA A 45 0.46 -4.71 12.90
N GLY A 46 1.68 -5.27 12.98
CA GLY A 46 1.91 -6.72 12.96
C GLY A 46 1.76 -7.36 11.58
N GLU A 47 1.83 -6.56 10.50
CA GLU A 47 1.72 -7.06 9.13
C GLU A 47 3.06 -7.56 8.61
N ASP A 48 3.06 -8.74 7.98
CA ASP A 48 4.25 -9.35 7.37
C ASP A 48 4.43 -8.85 5.92
N VAL A 49 4.92 -7.61 5.80
CA VAL A 49 5.26 -7.00 4.51
C VAL A 49 6.67 -6.42 4.56
N GLY A 50 7.62 -7.08 3.90
CA GLY A 50 9.01 -6.62 3.83
C GLY A 50 9.18 -5.31 3.05
N LEU A 51 10.19 -4.51 3.43
CA LEU A 51 10.47 -3.19 2.85
C LEU A 51 10.58 -3.19 1.31
N ALA A 52 11.27 -4.17 0.72
CA ALA A 52 11.37 -4.27 -0.75
C ALA A 52 10.01 -4.46 -1.44
N THR A 53 9.08 -5.16 -0.78
CA THR A 53 7.71 -5.29 -1.28
C THR A 53 6.95 -3.98 -1.16
N VAL A 54 7.16 -3.20 -0.09
CA VAL A 54 6.60 -1.87 0.07
C VAL A 54 7.01 -0.96 -1.09
N TYR A 55 8.31 -0.82 -1.37
CA TYR A 55 8.79 -0.03 -2.51
C TYR A 55 8.14 -0.46 -3.83
N ARG A 56 8.20 -1.76 -4.15
CA ARG A 56 7.64 -2.27 -5.41
C ARG A 56 6.15 -1.98 -5.55
N VAL A 57 5.38 -2.11 -4.46
CA VAL A 57 3.94 -1.83 -4.48
C VAL A 57 3.68 -0.33 -4.61
N LEU A 58 4.42 0.52 -3.91
CA LEU A 58 4.27 1.98 -4.03
C LEU A 58 4.60 2.46 -5.45
N THR A 59 5.67 1.98 -6.08
CA THR A 59 5.97 2.29 -7.49
C THR A 59 4.85 1.82 -8.44
N GLN A 60 4.22 0.67 -8.15
CA GLN A 60 3.07 0.19 -8.93
C GLN A 60 1.83 1.04 -8.71
N PHE A 61 1.61 1.56 -7.50
CA PHE A 61 0.50 2.46 -7.20
C PHE A 61 0.69 3.80 -7.89
N GLU A 62 1.89 4.37 -7.85
CA GLU A 62 2.26 5.59 -8.59
C GLU A 62 2.00 5.41 -10.09
N SER A 63 2.52 4.32 -10.67
CA SER A 63 2.32 4.01 -12.10
C SER A 63 0.84 3.83 -12.48
N ALA A 64 -0.01 3.46 -11.52
CA ALA A 64 -1.43 3.24 -11.72
C ALA A 64 -2.31 4.44 -11.27
N GLY A 65 -1.69 5.53 -10.82
CA GLY A 65 -2.38 6.75 -10.37
C GLY A 65 -3.14 6.59 -9.05
N LEU A 66 -2.73 5.66 -8.19
CA LEU A 66 -3.32 5.44 -6.87
C LEU A 66 -2.64 6.25 -5.75
N VAL A 67 -1.42 6.75 -5.97
CA VAL A 67 -0.66 7.63 -5.07
C VAL A 67 0.12 8.67 -5.87
#